data_AF-A0A6V7KAB8-F1
#
_entry.id   AF-A0A6V7KAB8-F1
#
_cell.length_a   1.000
_cell.length_b   1.000
_cell.length_c   1.000
_cell.angle_alpha   90.00
_cell.angle_beta   90.00
_cell.angle_gamma   90.00
#
_symmetry.space_group_name_H-M   'P 1'
#
loop_
_entity.id
_entity.type
_entity.pdbx_description
1 polymer ?
#
loop_
_entity_poly.entity_id
_entity_poly.type
_entity_poly.pdbx_seq_one_letter_code
_entity_poly.pdbx_strand_id
1 'polypeptide(L)'
;FHHRDPGLVGLLTSDQIPPSRTIHYGIIADGIHTHPAALRIAHKTHPEGLVLVTDAISALGLQEGIHRLGQLDIEVRGGRAYIANTDTLCGSTTEMSQCVRFFKQAT
;
A
#
# COMPACT_ATOMS: atom_id res chain seq x y z
N PHE A 1 9.24 -11.01 -2.00
CA PHE A 1 9.81 -11.21 -3.35
C PHE A 1 10.88 -12.28 -3.24
N HIS A 2 10.76 -13.36 -4.03
CA HIS A 2 11.77 -14.40 -4.09
C HIS A 2 12.19 -14.60 -5.55
N HIS A 3 13.49 -14.53 -5.83
CA HIS A 3 13.99 -14.54 -7.21
C HIS A 3 13.71 -15.84 -7.98
N ARG A 4 13.50 -16.97 -7.28
CA ARG A 4 13.12 -18.26 -7.91
C ARG A 4 11.61 -18.50 -7.97
N ASP A 5 10.84 -17.68 -7.29
CA ASP A 5 9.38 -17.79 -7.24
C ASP A 5 8.79 -16.39 -7.00
N PRO A 6 8.65 -15.58 -8.06
CA PRO A 6 8.30 -14.18 -7.93
C PRO A 6 6.83 -13.95 -7.54
N GLY A 7 5.99 -15.00 -7.61
CA GLY A 7 4.57 -14.94 -7.29
C GLY A 7 3.83 -13.85 -8.08
N LEU A 8 2.81 -13.26 -7.46
CA LEU A 8 1.96 -12.26 -8.11
C LEU A 8 2.73 -11.01 -8.56
N VAL A 9 3.77 -10.60 -7.83
CA VAL A 9 4.60 -9.44 -8.20
C VAL A 9 5.33 -9.66 -9.53
N GLY A 10 5.62 -10.92 -9.89
CA GLY A 10 6.22 -11.27 -11.19
C GLY A 10 5.35 -10.91 -12.40
N LEU A 11 4.04 -10.70 -12.21
CA LEU A 11 3.15 -10.27 -13.31
C LEU A 11 3.54 -8.91 -13.89
N LEU A 12 4.22 -8.05 -13.12
CA LEU A 12 4.66 -6.73 -13.59
C LEU A 12 5.72 -6.82 -14.71
N THR A 13 6.39 -7.98 -14.86
CA THR A 13 7.41 -8.23 -15.89
C THR A 13 7.15 -9.51 -16.68
N SER A 14 5.93 -10.03 -16.64
CA SER A 14 5.62 -11.33 -17.26
C SER A 14 5.56 -11.20 -18.78
N ASP A 15 6.27 -12.08 -19.48
CA ASP A 15 6.23 -12.23 -20.95
C ASP A 15 4.98 -12.96 -21.45
N GLN A 16 4.18 -13.51 -20.53
CA GLN A 16 2.94 -14.21 -20.83
C GLN A 16 1.72 -13.28 -20.94
N ILE A 17 1.87 -11.99 -20.63
CA ILE A 17 0.82 -11.00 -20.78
C ILE A 17 0.93 -10.35 -22.17
N PRO A 18 -0.14 -10.36 -22.99
CA PRO A 18 -0.11 -9.71 -24.30
C PRO A 18 0.22 -8.22 -24.18
N PRO A 19 1.05 -7.65 -25.08
CA PRO A 19 1.40 -6.22 -25.04
C PRO A 19 0.21 -5.26 -25.10
N SER A 20 -0.94 -5.72 -25.61
CA SER A 20 -2.19 -4.95 -25.66
C SER A 20 -2.94 -4.88 -24.34
N ARG A 21 -2.47 -5.55 -23.28
CA ARG A 21 -3.13 -5.63 -21.98
C ARG A 21 -2.25 -5.04 -20.88
N THR A 22 -2.62 -3.86 -20.40
CA THR A 22 -2.02 -3.25 -19.21
C THR A 22 -2.49 -3.96 -17.95
N ILE A 23 -1.55 -4.27 -17.04
CA ILE A 23 -1.87 -4.83 -15.73
C ILE A 23 -1.90 -3.69 -14.72
N HIS A 24 -3.10 -3.37 -14.21
CA HIS A 24 -3.23 -2.38 -13.15
C HIS A 24 -2.97 -3.00 -11.77
N TYR A 25 -2.27 -2.27 -10.91
CA TYR A 25 -2.01 -2.68 -9.53
C TYR A 25 -2.07 -1.51 -8.57
N GLY A 26 -2.62 -1.75 -7.38
CA GLY A 26 -2.68 -0.78 -6.30
C GLY A 26 -1.40 -0.79 -5.46
N ILE A 27 -0.91 0.39 -5.07
CA ILE A 27 0.18 0.51 -4.11
C ILE A 27 -0.09 1.62 -3.08
N ILE A 28 0.10 1.29 -1.80
CA ILE A 28 -0.06 2.24 -0.69
C ILE A 28 1.27 2.97 -0.51
N ALA A 29 1.29 4.26 -0.82
CA ALA A 29 2.49 5.09 -0.77
C ALA A 29 2.53 5.95 0.51
N ASP A 30 2.49 5.34 1.69
CA ASP A 30 2.50 6.05 2.98
C ASP A 30 3.81 5.92 3.76
N GLY A 31 4.78 5.17 3.22
CA GLY A 31 6.06 4.90 3.89
C GLY A 31 5.97 3.92 5.07
N ILE A 32 4.79 3.38 5.33
CA ILE A 32 4.50 2.40 6.38
C ILE A 32 4.29 1.03 5.73
N HIS A 33 3.35 0.95 4.79
CA HIS A 33 3.01 -0.29 4.08
C HIS A 33 4.03 -0.65 3.01
N THR A 34 4.63 0.36 2.38
CA THR A 34 5.57 0.16 1.28
C THR A 34 6.86 0.92 1.52
N HIS A 35 7.97 0.19 1.58
CA HIS A 35 9.30 0.77 1.64
C HIS A 35 9.58 1.60 0.36
N PRO A 36 10.25 2.79 0.43
CA PRO A 36 10.53 3.62 -0.74
C PRO A 36 11.25 2.90 -1.90
N ALA A 37 12.14 1.97 -1.58
CA ALA A 37 12.81 1.16 -2.60
C ALA A 37 11.83 0.26 -3.37
N ALA A 38 10.82 -0.32 -2.69
CA ALA A 38 9.80 -1.13 -3.33
C ALA A 38 8.87 -0.27 -4.21
N LEU A 39 8.50 0.95 -3.77
CA LEU A 39 7.77 1.92 -4.60
C LEU A 39 8.51 2.21 -5.90
N ARG A 40 9.82 2.52 -5.82
CA ARG A 40 10.65 2.79 -7.00
C ARG A 40 10.75 1.58 -7.93
N ILE A 41 10.92 0.38 -7.37
CA ILE A 41 11.00 -0.85 -8.18
C ILE A 41 9.69 -1.04 -8.93
N ALA A 42 8.54 -0.98 -8.24
CA ALA A 42 7.23 -1.16 -8.89
C ALA A 42 7.01 -0.10 -9.98
N HIS A 43 7.19 1.19 -9.65
CA HIS A 43 7.02 2.30 -10.58
C HIS A 43 7.92 2.19 -11.81
N LYS A 44 9.22 1.90 -11.64
CA LYS A 44 10.15 1.77 -12.78
C LYS A 44 9.85 0.54 -13.64
N THR A 45 9.29 -0.50 -13.03
CA THR A 45 9.01 -1.77 -13.73
C THR A 45 7.75 -1.66 -14.58
N HIS A 46 6.67 -1.08 -14.05
CA HIS A 46 5.41 -0.95 -14.79
C HIS A 46 4.68 0.35 -14.37
N PRO A 47 5.08 1.52 -14.88
CA PRO A 47 4.53 2.81 -14.46
C PRO A 47 3.08 2.99 -14.91
N GLU A 48 2.73 2.59 -16.14
CA GLU A 48 1.39 2.74 -16.73
C GLU A 48 0.29 1.97 -15.98
N GLY A 49 0.68 0.89 -15.28
CA GLY A 49 -0.23 0.09 -14.49
C GLY A 49 -0.39 0.56 -13.03
N LEU A 50 0.46 1.48 -12.57
CA LEU A 50 0.50 1.87 -11.16
C LEU A 50 -0.71 2.73 -10.79
N VAL A 51 -1.46 2.29 -9.79
CA VAL A 51 -2.57 3.05 -9.20
C VAL A 51 -2.25 3.31 -7.74
N LEU A 52 -2.16 4.59 -7.35
CA LEU A 52 -2.05 4.93 -5.94
C LEU A 52 -3.38 4.66 -5.23
N VAL A 53 -3.31 3.95 -4.12
CA VAL A 53 -4.44 3.70 -3.22
C VAL A 53 -4.07 4.13 -1.82
N THR A 54 -5.05 4.54 -1.03
CA THR A 54 -4.83 4.84 0.39
C THR A 54 -4.94 3.59 1.25
N ASP A 55 -5.85 2.68 0.87
CA ASP A 55 -6.37 1.64 1.76
C ASP A 55 -6.85 2.23 3.11
N ALA A 56 -7.35 3.48 3.06
CA ALA A 56 -7.75 4.20 4.26
C ALA A 56 -9.00 3.59 4.89
N ILE A 57 -8.98 3.45 6.20
CA ILE A 57 -10.11 2.94 6.99
C ILE A 57 -10.88 4.09 7.67
N SER A 58 -12.02 3.75 8.30
CA SER A 58 -12.88 4.70 9.02
C SER A 58 -12.17 5.50 10.12
N ALA A 59 -11.00 5.04 10.57
CA ALA A 59 -10.19 5.74 11.56
C ALA A 59 -9.37 6.92 10.99
N LEU A 60 -9.33 7.10 9.67
CA LEU A 60 -8.72 8.28 9.04
C LEU A 60 -9.38 9.56 9.59
N GLY A 61 -8.56 10.45 10.16
CA GLY A 61 -9.00 11.73 10.73
C GLY A 61 -9.51 11.66 12.17
N LEU A 62 -9.52 10.47 12.79
CA LEU A 62 -9.84 10.30 14.20
C LEU A 62 -8.58 10.45 15.07
N GLN A 63 -8.78 10.71 16.37
CA GLN A 63 -7.70 10.72 17.35
C GLN A 63 -7.14 9.30 17.58
N GLU A 64 -5.90 9.22 18.06
CA GLU A 64 -5.30 7.95 18.48
C GLU A 64 -6.12 7.27 19.58
N GLY A 65 -6.09 5.94 19.60
CA GLY A 65 -6.85 5.13 20.54
C GLY A 65 -7.56 3.93 19.90
N ILE A 66 -8.48 3.34 20.66
CA ILE A 66 -9.23 2.15 20.23
C ILE A 66 -10.45 2.56 19.40
N HIS A 67 -10.57 1.97 18.22
CA HIS A 67 -11.67 2.17 17.27
C HIS A 67 -12.20 0.82 16.77
N ARG A 68 -13.30 0.84 16.01
CA ARG A 68 -13.86 -0.34 15.38
C ARG A 68 -13.80 -0.27 13.86
N LEU A 69 -13.30 -1.33 13.26
CA LEU A 69 -13.42 -1.62 11.83
C LEU A 69 -14.34 -2.82 11.64
N GLY A 70 -15.63 -2.57 11.43
CA GLY A 70 -16.66 -3.61 11.47
C GLY A 70 -16.73 -4.27 12.86
N GLN A 71 -16.43 -5.58 12.92
CA GLN A 71 -16.39 -6.33 14.18
C GLN A 71 -14.99 -6.42 14.81
N LEU A 72 -13.99 -5.80 14.18
CA LEU A 72 -12.61 -5.83 14.66
C LEU A 72 -12.32 -4.60 15.50
N ASP A 73 -11.79 -4.82 16.71
CA ASP A 73 -11.17 -3.75 17.49
C ASP A 73 -9.78 -3.45 16.93
N ILE A 74 -9.53 -2.18 16.66
CA ILE A 74 -8.25 -1.69 16.16
C ILE A 74 -7.70 -0.62 17.09
N GLU A 75 -6.39 -0.48 17.13
CA GLU A 75 -5.69 0.57 17.84
C GLU A 75 -4.97 1.46 16.83
N VAL A 76 -5.27 2.75 16.86
CA VAL A 76 -4.50 3.75 16.13
C VAL A 76 -3.44 4.31 17.07
N ARG A 77 -2.16 4.10 16.73
CA ARG A 77 -1.00 4.60 17.48
C ARG A 77 0.11 5.03 16.52
N GLY A 78 0.68 6.21 16.74
CA GLY A 78 1.72 6.78 15.89
C GLY A 78 1.27 6.98 14.43
N GLY A 79 0.00 7.35 14.22
CA GLY A 79 -0.59 7.50 12.87
C GLY A 79 -0.70 6.20 12.07
N ARG A 80 -0.76 5.04 12.73
CA ARG A 80 -0.87 3.71 12.12
C ARG A 80 -2.00 2.93 12.77
N ALA A 81 -2.75 2.17 11.98
CA ALA A 81 -3.83 1.33 12.47
C ALA A 81 -3.34 -0.12 12.61
N TYR A 82 -3.57 -0.69 13.78
CA TYR A 82 -3.22 -2.07 14.11
C TYR A 82 -4.44 -2.83 14.59
N ILE A 83 -4.47 -4.15 14.40
CA ILE A 83 -5.42 -5.00 15.13
C ILE A 83 -5.09 -4.87 16.62
N ALA A 84 -6.11 -4.61 17.46
CA ALA A 84 -5.92 -4.37 18.89
C ALA A 84 -5.13 -5.52 19.54
N ASN A 85 -4.19 -5.17 20.42
CA ASN A 85 -3.28 -6.09 21.10
C ASN A 85 -2.28 -6.83 20.17
N THR A 86 -2.03 -6.33 18.97
CA THR A 86 -1.04 -6.89 18.03
C THR A 86 -0.20 -5.79 17.35
N ASP A 87 0.80 -6.21 16.56
CA ASP A 87 1.55 -5.37 15.63
C ASP A 87 1.13 -5.58 14.16
N THR A 88 0.00 -6.25 13.93
CA THR A 88 -0.54 -6.47 12.58
C THR A 88 -1.24 -5.20 12.09
N LEU A 89 -0.74 -4.60 11.01
CA LEU A 89 -1.36 -3.45 10.37
C LEU A 89 -2.77 -3.80 9.85
N CYS A 90 -3.69 -2.85 9.95
CA CYS A 90 -5.07 -2.99 9.50
C CYS A 90 -5.51 -1.74 8.74
N GLY A 91 -5.30 -1.76 7.41
CA GLY A 91 -5.50 -0.60 6.55
C GLY A 91 -4.58 0.58 6.90
N SER A 92 -4.82 1.71 6.25
CA SER A 92 -4.09 2.96 6.48
C SER A 92 -4.95 4.02 7.17
N THR A 93 -4.29 5.00 7.76
CA THR A 93 -4.91 6.28 8.19
C THR A 93 -4.32 7.45 7.41
N THR A 94 -3.81 7.18 6.19
CA THR A 94 -3.15 8.16 5.32
C THR A 94 -4.10 8.68 4.24
N GLU A 95 -4.14 10.00 4.07
CA GLU A 95 -4.89 10.64 3.00
C GLU A 95 -4.26 10.46 1.62
N MET A 96 -5.07 10.48 0.55
CA MET A 96 -4.57 10.43 -0.83
C MET A 96 -3.58 11.56 -1.13
N SER A 97 -3.81 12.76 -0.58
CA SER A 97 -2.91 13.91 -0.73
C SER A 97 -1.50 13.60 -0.22
N GLN A 98 -1.41 12.86 0.89
CA GLN A 98 -0.16 12.45 1.50
C GLN A 98 0.49 11.31 0.72
N CYS A 99 -0.29 10.34 0.23
CA CYS A 99 0.22 9.29 -0.66
C CYS A 99 0.89 9.87 -1.91
N VAL A 100 0.26 10.86 -2.56
CA VAL A 100 0.83 11.53 -3.74
C VAL A 100 2.12 12.28 -3.39
N ARG A 101 2.14 13.03 -2.28
CA ARG A 101 3.35 13.74 -1.82
C ARG A 101 4.49 12.78 -1.54
N PHE A 102 4.22 11.71 -0.81
CA PHE A 102 5.24 10.72 -0.46
C PHE A 102 5.74 9.96 -1.70
N PHE A 103 4.84 9.54 -2.58
CA PHE A 103 5.20 8.90 -3.84
C PHE A 103 6.16 9.79 -4.65
N LYS A 104 5.80 11.07 -4.85
CA LYS A 104 6.64 12.04 -5.55
C LYS A 104 8.02 12.26 -4.91
N GLN A 105 8.13 12.16 -3.59
CA GLN A 105 9.41 12.25 -2.88
C GLN A 105 10.24 10.96 -3.01
N ALA A 106 9.56 9.82 -3.06
CA ALA A 106 10.19 8.51 -3.04
C ALA A 106 10.64 8.00 -4.42
N THR A 107 9.97 8.42 -5.50
CA THR A 107 10.19 7.94 -6.88
C THR A 107 10.69 9.00 -7.83
#